data_AF-A0A8B6C7L7-F1
#
_entry.id   AF-A0A8B6C7L7-F1
#
_cell.length_a   1.000
_cell.length_b   1.000
_cell.length_c   1.000
_cell.angle_alpha   90.00
_cell.angle_beta   90.00
_cell.angle_gamma   90.00
#
_symmetry.space_group_name_H-M   'P 1'
#
loop_
_entity.id
_entity.type
_entity.pdbx_description
1 polymer ?
#
loop_
_entity_poly.entity_id
_entity_poly.type
_entity_poly.pdbx_seq_one_letter_code
_entity_poly.pdbx_strand_id
1 'polypeptide(L)'
;MYICADGIITGERENDSIINDSSCESTAVTGNSGGTPTITVALYEASAADIANNPDNYIADTKINGILNGKSLSTHISLEISRSSGTPSYLNVTQQFLLESRNITPENGYSQRAFIRLVQPLNRDGLTATTFDDTDVIEFQVKCTRLFWSGATSSTFFLITVDVQDINNNSPVFVGTPYHASVNELSTLGTTVFRGIRAFDLDADENKIINFGIFSLKTQPNSSIPDGSHIFEIATPRLGYISVKSILDFEKVKKYVLRISATDQSTDPYLRHTSYVNITIDVTDGDDLGPVFEYNGCFRLDNVCFNPTYTTEISPHSTAIRLILKAAEDQTVIDSIKARDQDTFNARIQFIIEETLPPGYKNNFALLNTTNSGVFSSVVVSQTEPLGNSDINILKIIIKATELTRKRHFSRAVIDVHIYPSNSSCVEKETVVVNTTVVNTCAMKPCSNAASVVGTVLGTLLAIVLTILVVLITKIRKQ
;
A
#
# COMPACT_ATOMS: atom_id res chain seq x y z
N MET A 1 -31.72 -14.00 13.24
CA MET A 1 -32.67 -15.00 12.74
C MET A 1 -32.54 -15.01 11.23
N TYR A 2 -31.66 -15.84 10.70
CA TYR A 2 -31.71 -16.22 9.29
C TYR A 2 -32.28 -17.63 9.24
N ILE A 3 -33.44 -17.71 8.61
CA ILE A 3 -34.17 -18.93 8.35
C ILE A 3 -33.51 -19.52 7.10
N CYS A 4 -32.66 -20.53 7.28
CA CYS A 4 -32.42 -21.55 6.25
C CYS A 4 -33.34 -22.73 6.58
N ALA A 5 -34.63 -22.52 6.37
CA ALA A 5 -35.64 -23.55 6.18
C ALA A 5 -36.18 -23.22 4.79
N ASP A 6 -35.71 -23.89 3.76
CA ASP A 6 -36.23 -25.21 3.43
C ASP A 6 -35.11 -26.26 3.29
N GLY A 7 -34.83 -26.94 4.40
CA GLY A 7 -34.09 -28.21 4.44
C GLY A 7 -34.93 -29.38 3.92
N ILE A 8 -35.54 -29.23 2.74
CA ILE A 8 -35.99 -30.38 1.97
C ILE A 8 -34.87 -30.68 1.01
N ILE A 9 -34.14 -31.77 1.27
CA ILE A 9 -33.39 -32.45 0.21
C ILE A 9 -34.42 -32.86 -0.83
N THR A 10 -34.65 -32.01 -1.83
CA THR A 10 -35.38 -32.40 -3.02
C THR A 10 -34.39 -33.18 -3.86
N GLY A 11 -34.45 -34.51 -3.79
CA GLY A 11 -33.90 -35.31 -4.87
C GLY A 11 -34.56 -34.85 -6.16
N GLU A 12 -33.78 -34.31 -7.10
CA GLU A 12 -34.28 -34.05 -8.44
C GLU A 12 -34.87 -35.35 -8.99
N ARG A 13 -36.11 -35.26 -9.47
CA ARG A 13 -36.85 -36.40 -9.99
C ARG A 13 -36.26 -36.87 -11.31
N GLU A 14 -35.23 -37.72 -11.26
CA GLU A 14 -34.93 -38.61 -12.39
C GLU A 14 -34.68 -40.04 -11.88
N ASN A 15 -35.65 -40.92 -12.15
CA ASN A 15 -35.58 -42.39 -12.03
C ASN A 15 -35.42 -42.99 -10.62
N ASP A 16 -36.20 -42.51 -9.65
CA ASP A 16 -36.20 -43.13 -8.32
C ASP A 16 -36.83 -44.53 -8.30
N SER A 17 -36.01 -45.53 -7.98
CA SER A 17 -36.45 -46.91 -7.71
C SER A 17 -37.08 -47.04 -6.33
N ILE A 18 -38.27 -47.65 -6.25
CA ILE A 18 -38.93 -47.98 -4.98
C ILE A 18 -38.56 -49.43 -4.61
N ILE A 19 -38.21 -49.66 -3.34
CA ILE A 19 -37.99 -51.01 -2.81
C ILE A 19 -39.27 -51.42 -2.06
N ASN A 20 -39.88 -52.53 -2.48
CA ASN A 20 -41.12 -53.02 -1.90
C ASN A 20 -40.84 -53.85 -0.63
N ASP A 21 -41.66 -53.74 0.41
CA ASP A 21 -41.53 -54.47 1.69
C ASP A 21 -41.55 -56.01 1.53
N SER A 22 -41.90 -56.49 0.33
CA SER A 22 -41.96 -57.90 -0.03
C SER A 22 -40.78 -58.40 -0.87
N SER A 23 -39.86 -57.56 -1.36
CA SER A 23 -38.68 -57.99 -2.13
C SER A 23 -37.53 -56.96 -2.12
N CYS A 24 -36.27 -57.42 -2.11
CA CYS A 24 -35.09 -56.55 -2.34
C CYS A 24 -34.95 -56.14 -3.82
N GLU A 25 -36.06 -56.02 -4.55
CA GLU A 25 -36.08 -55.66 -5.97
C GLU A 25 -36.38 -54.16 -6.10
N SER A 26 -35.67 -53.50 -7.01
CA SER A 26 -35.97 -52.13 -7.42
C SER A 26 -37.05 -52.13 -8.50
N THR A 27 -38.20 -51.50 -8.27
CA THR A 27 -39.09 -51.12 -9.36
C THR A 27 -38.60 -49.81 -9.96
N ALA A 28 -37.89 -49.86 -11.09
CA ALA A 28 -37.62 -48.67 -11.88
C ALA A 28 -38.96 -48.14 -12.42
N VAL A 29 -39.29 -46.87 -12.14
CA VAL A 29 -40.53 -46.23 -12.63
C VAL A 29 -40.56 -46.14 -14.17
N THR A 30 -39.43 -46.37 -14.85
CA THR A 30 -39.28 -46.33 -16.31
C THR A 30 -38.37 -47.45 -16.82
N GLY A 31 -38.97 -48.56 -17.27
CA GLY A 31 -38.60 -49.40 -18.43
C GLY A 31 -37.16 -49.83 -18.75
N ASN A 32 -36.11 -49.57 -17.95
CA ASN A 32 -34.73 -49.96 -18.27
C ASN A 32 -34.13 -50.85 -17.18
N SER A 33 -34.34 -52.15 -17.32
CA SER A 33 -33.89 -53.21 -16.41
C SER A 33 -32.45 -53.62 -16.72
N GLY A 34 -31.46 -52.92 -16.14
CA GLY A 34 -30.05 -53.31 -16.29
C GLY A 34 -29.00 -52.56 -15.46
N GLY A 35 -29.32 -51.42 -14.83
CA GLY A 35 -28.38 -50.68 -13.97
C GLY A 35 -28.56 -51.00 -12.48
N THR A 36 -27.48 -50.89 -11.70
CA THR A 36 -27.57 -50.84 -10.24
C THR A 36 -28.40 -49.60 -9.85
N PRO A 37 -29.47 -49.73 -9.05
CA PRO A 37 -30.25 -48.57 -8.61
C PRO A 37 -29.38 -47.61 -7.81
N THR A 38 -29.45 -46.32 -8.16
CA THR A 38 -28.68 -45.22 -7.57
C THR A 38 -29.59 -44.24 -6.84
N ILE A 39 -29.19 -43.79 -5.65
CA ILE A 39 -29.84 -42.70 -4.92
C ILE A 39 -28.82 -41.58 -4.76
N THR A 40 -29.15 -40.38 -5.26
CA THR A 40 -28.30 -39.20 -5.13
C THR A 40 -28.89 -38.23 -4.12
N VAL A 41 -28.06 -37.73 -3.21
CA VAL A 41 -28.43 -36.83 -2.11
C VAL A 41 -27.42 -35.70 -2.08
N ALA A 42 -27.88 -34.46 -1.89
CA ALA A 42 -27.00 -33.35 -1.57
C ALA A 42 -27.03 -33.06 -0.06
N LEU A 43 -25.87 -32.94 0.59
CA LEU A 43 -25.74 -32.56 1.98
C LEU A 43 -24.75 -31.42 2.11
N TYR A 44 -25.10 -30.37 2.85
CA TYR A 44 -24.11 -29.37 3.24
C TYR A 44 -23.14 -29.92 4.27
N GLU A 45 -21.94 -29.35 4.32
CA GLU A 45 -21.04 -29.50 5.46
C GLU A 45 -21.76 -29.25 6.79
N ALA A 46 -21.35 -29.98 7.82
CA ALA A 46 -22.06 -29.94 9.08
C ALA A 46 -21.12 -30.21 10.26
N SER A 47 -21.15 -29.31 11.25
CA SER A 47 -20.52 -29.58 12.54
C SER A 47 -21.38 -30.52 13.40
N ALA A 48 -20.80 -31.05 14.48
CA ALA A 48 -21.56 -31.85 15.45
C ALA A 48 -22.74 -31.07 16.05
N ALA A 49 -22.60 -29.74 16.20
CA ALA A 49 -23.65 -28.88 16.73
C ALA A 49 -24.80 -28.70 15.71
N ASP A 50 -24.49 -28.55 14.43
CA ASP A 50 -25.52 -28.40 13.38
C ASP A 50 -26.40 -29.65 13.28
N ILE A 51 -25.75 -30.82 13.33
CA ILE A 51 -26.43 -32.12 13.34
C ILE A 51 -27.28 -32.28 14.61
N ALA A 52 -26.77 -31.89 15.78
CA ALA A 52 -27.50 -32.03 17.04
C ALA A 52 -28.69 -31.06 17.14
N ASN A 53 -28.55 -29.84 16.60
CA ASN A 53 -29.58 -28.81 16.68
C ASN A 53 -30.66 -28.98 15.60
N ASN A 54 -30.31 -29.50 14.42
CA ASN A 54 -31.20 -29.66 13.28
C ASN A 54 -31.09 -31.06 12.64
N PRO A 55 -31.34 -32.14 13.39
CA PRO A 55 -31.11 -33.51 12.91
C PRO A 55 -31.95 -33.88 11.70
N ASP A 56 -33.12 -33.25 11.52
CA ASP A 56 -34.04 -33.51 10.42
C ASP A 56 -33.55 -32.98 9.06
N ASN A 57 -32.64 -31.99 9.07
CA ASN A 57 -32.10 -31.38 7.84
C ASN A 57 -31.03 -32.26 7.16
N TYR A 58 -30.50 -33.27 7.86
CA TYR A 58 -29.41 -34.13 7.36
C TYR A 58 -29.87 -35.57 7.17
N ILE A 59 -31.05 -35.72 6.55
CA ILE A 59 -31.72 -37.00 6.37
C ILE A 59 -32.17 -37.17 4.93
N ALA A 60 -31.77 -38.31 4.34
CA ALA A 60 -32.22 -38.74 3.03
C ALA A 60 -33.26 -39.85 3.14
N ASP A 61 -34.36 -39.69 2.42
CA ASP A 61 -35.37 -40.74 2.29
C ASP A 61 -34.86 -41.88 1.40
N THR A 62 -34.85 -43.11 1.92
CA THR A 62 -34.46 -44.30 1.14
C THR A 62 -35.59 -44.83 0.26
N LYS A 63 -36.82 -44.33 0.46
CA LYS A 63 -38.07 -44.83 -0.13
C LYS A 63 -38.39 -46.29 0.20
N ILE A 64 -37.84 -46.83 1.30
CA ILE A 64 -38.06 -48.21 1.77
C ILE A 64 -39.10 -48.23 2.89
N ASN A 65 -40.31 -48.69 2.57
CA ASN A 65 -41.43 -48.75 3.52
C ASN A 65 -41.36 -49.97 4.44
N GLY A 66 -41.99 -49.86 5.61
CA GLY A 66 -42.18 -50.95 6.56
C GLY A 66 -40.93 -51.36 7.33
N ILE A 67 -40.01 -50.46 7.65
CA ILE A 67 -38.72 -50.77 8.31
C ILE A 67 -38.66 -50.20 9.74
N LEU A 68 -38.13 -50.96 10.69
CA LEU A 68 -37.74 -50.57 12.05
C LEU A 68 -36.24 -50.86 12.27
N ASN A 69 -35.42 -49.84 12.55
CA ASN A 69 -33.96 -49.97 12.80
C ASN A 69 -33.22 -50.77 11.72
N GLY A 70 -33.51 -50.52 10.43
CA GLY A 70 -32.89 -51.23 9.30
C GLY A 70 -33.42 -52.64 9.05
N LYS A 71 -34.45 -53.11 9.77
CA LYS A 71 -35.11 -54.41 9.52
C LYS A 71 -36.57 -54.20 9.12
N SER A 72 -37.07 -54.95 8.14
CA SER A 72 -38.50 -54.91 7.81
C SER A 72 -39.35 -55.37 9.00
N LEU A 73 -40.56 -54.81 9.11
CA LEU A 73 -41.63 -55.24 9.99
C LEU A 73 -42.09 -56.67 9.64
N SER A 74 -41.88 -57.10 8.39
CA SER A 74 -41.84 -58.51 8.02
C SER A 74 -40.42 -59.05 8.27
N THR A 75 -40.30 -60.17 8.99
CA THR A 75 -39.03 -60.72 9.52
C THR A 75 -37.99 -61.17 8.47
N HIS A 76 -38.16 -60.81 7.20
CA HIS A 76 -37.48 -61.40 6.06
C HIS A 76 -36.62 -60.42 5.27
N ILE A 77 -36.51 -59.15 5.66
CA ILE A 77 -35.63 -58.17 4.99
C ILE A 77 -34.77 -57.42 6.01
N SER A 78 -33.47 -57.28 5.73
CA SER A 78 -32.54 -56.43 6.47
C SER A 78 -31.78 -55.48 5.55
N LEU A 79 -31.48 -54.29 6.04
CA LEU A 79 -30.73 -53.22 5.38
C LEU A 79 -29.47 -52.92 6.17
N GLU A 80 -28.34 -52.86 5.49
CA GLU A 80 -27.05 -52.55 6.11
C GLU A 80 -26.29 -51.56 5.24
N ILE A 81 -25.77 -50.48 5.84
CA ILE A 81 -24.82 -49.59 5.18
C ILE A 81 -23.49 -50.32 5.06
N SER A 82 -22.90 -50.26 3.87
CA SER A 82 -21.62 -50.88 3.54
C SER A 82 -20.84 -49.97 2.62
N ARG A 83 -19.51 -50.10 2.63
CA ARG A 83 -18.61 -49.33 1.76
C ARG A 83 -18.73 -49.83 0.31
N SER A 84 -18.63 -48.91 -0.64
CA SER A 84 -18.54 -49.16 -2.09
C SER A 84 -17.08 -49.03 -2.55
N SER A 85 -16.84 -49.26 -3.85
CA SER A 85 -15.52 -49.00 -4.45
C SER A 85 -15.17 -47.51 -4.52
N GLY A 86 -16.15 -46.61 -4.50
CA GLY A 86 -15.96 -45.16 -4.51
C GLY A 86 -15.93 -44.53 -3.11
N THR A 87 -16.09 -45.31 -2.04
CA THR A 87 -15.98 -44.77 -0.67
C THR A 87 -14.54 -44.29 -0.40
N PRO A 88 -14.34 -43.03 0.04
CA PRO A 88 -13.02 -42.54 0.41
C PRO A 88 -12.35 -43.41 1.47
N SER A 89 -11.04 -43.68 1.32
CA SER A 89 -10.34 -44.67 2.15
C SER A 89 -10.27 -44.30 3.63
N TYR A 90 -10.32 -43.00 3.96
CA TYR A 90 -10.31 -42.50 5.33
C TYR A 90 -11.71 -42.54 5.98
N LEU A 91 -12.78 -42.68 5.20
CA LEU A 91 -14.15 -42.56 5.69
C LEU A 91 -14.67 -43.90 6.22
N ASN A 92 -15.19 -43.88 7.45
CA ASN A 92 -15.95 -45.00 8.01
C ASN A 92 -17.46 -44.78 7.87
N VAL A 93 -18.01 -45.21 6.73
CA VAL A 93 -19.41 -44.94 6.34
C VAL A 93 -20.46 -45.42 7.36
N THR A 94 -20.19 -46.51 8.08
CA THR A 94 -21.12 -47.02 9.12
C THR A 94 -21.07 -46.24 10.42
N GLN A 95 -20.06 -45.40 10.61
CA GLN A 95 -19.99 -44.43 11.70
C GLN A 95 -20.48 -43.05 11.23
N GLN A 96 -20.28 -42.70 9.96
CA GLN A 96 -20.70 -41.43 9.38
C GLN A 96 -22.22 -41.34 9.21
N PHE A 97 -22.84 -42.43 8.75
CA PHE A 97 -24.25 -42.51 8.42
C PHE A 97 -24.96 -43.62 9.22
N LEU A 98 -26.21 -43.35 9.59
CA LEU A 98 -27.07 -44.28 10.32
C LEU A 98 -28.38 -44.51 9.57
N LEU A 99 -28.84 -45.76 9.55
CA LEU A 99 -30.21 -46.08 9.13
C LEU A 99 -31.18 -45.84 10.29
N GLU A 100 -32.08 -44.89 10.13
CA GLU A 100 -33.12 -44.54 11.09
C GLU A 100 -34.50 -44.89 10.53
N SER A 101 -35.44 -45.31 11.39
CA SER A 101 -36.83 -45.54 11.00
C SER A 101 -37.72 -44.42 11.53
N ARG A 102 -38.57 -43.83 10.67
CA ARG A 102 -39.54 -42.80 11.06
C ARG A 102 -40.96 -43.18 10.74
N ASN A 103 -41.90 -42.70 11.55
CA ASN A 103 -43.31 -42.85 11.26
C ASN A 103 -43.70 -41.89 10.12
N ILE A 104 -44.41 -42.38 9.12
CA ILE A 104 -44.95 -41.58 8.02
C ILE A 104 -46.47 -41.68 8.01
N THR A 105 -47.14 -40.63 7.54
CA THR A 105 -48.57 -40.70 7.22
C THR A 105 -48.77 -41.79 6.17
N PRO A 106 -49.70 -42.74 6.39
CA PRO A 106 -49.78 -43.93 5.56
C PRO A 106 -50.24 -43.57 4.15
N GLU A 107 -49.30 -43.60 3.20
CA GLU A 107 -49.62 -43.39 1.79
C GLU A 107 -50.04 -44.70 1.10
N ASN A 108 -49.81 -45.87 1.71
CA ASN A 108 -50.17 -47.20 1.18
C ASN A 108 -50.30 -48.27 2.29
N GLY A 109 -50.77 -47.90 3.48
CA GLY A 109 -50.94 -48.85 4.61
C GLY A 109 -49.67 -49.15 5.44
N TYR A 110 -48.53 -48.56 5.08
CA TYR A 110 -47.30 -48.60 5.88
C TYR A 110 -47.19 -47.38 6.78
N SER A 111 -46.90 -47.59 8.07
CA SER A 111 -46.76 -46.51 9.07
C SER A 111 -45.31 -46.11 9.34
N GLN A 112 -44.32 -46.85 8.83
CA GLN A 112 -42.88 -46.65 9.10
C GLN A 112 -42.03 -46.74 7.83
N ARG A 113 -40.94 -45.97 7.74
CA ARG A 113 -40.00 -45.95 6.60
C ARG A 113 -38.56 -45.77 7.06
N ALA A 114 -37.59 -46.32 6.32
CA ALA A 114 -36.16 -46.12 6.57
C ALA A 114 -35.62 -44.84 5.94
N PHE A 115 -34.69 -44.20 6.64
CA PHE A 115 -33.98 -43.00 6.22
C PHE A 115 -32.50 -43.15 6.52
N ILE A 116 -31.65 -42.53 5.70
CA ILE A 116 -30.22 -42.42 5.98
C ILE A 116 -29.99 -41.06 6.64
N ARG A 117 -29.44 -41.06 7.85
CA ARG A 117 -29.12 -39.84 8.61
C ARG A 117 -27.61 -39.68 8.75
N LEU A 118 -27.13 -38.46 8.54
CA LEU A 118 -25.76 -38.06 8.91
C LEU A 118 -25.66 -37.97 10.45
N VAL A 119 -24.67 -38.64 11.04
CA VAL A 119 -24.52 -38.70 12.51
C VAL A 119 -23.15 -38.28 13.03
N GLN A 120 -22.19 -38.05 12.13
CA GLN A 120 -20.89 -37.48 12.46
C GLN A 120 -20.66 -36.21 11.64
N PRO A 121 -19.79 -35.29 12.10
CA PRO A 121 -19.43 -34.10 11.35
C PRO A 121 -18.97 -34.47 9.94
N LEU A 122 -19.36 -33.64 8.98
CA LEU A 122 -18.96 -33.75 7.59
C LEU A 122 -18.25 -32.46 7.21
N ASN A 123 -17.00 -32.57 6.80
CA ASN A 123 -16.15 -31.46 6.44
C ASN A 123 -15.59 -31.76 5.05
N ARG A 124 -15.93 -30.92 4.09
CA ARG A 124 -15.40 -30.95 2.73
C ARG A 124 -14.07 -30.21 2.67
N ASP A 125 -13.86 -29.24 3.54
CA ASP A 125 -12.63 -28.44 3.57
C ASP A 125 -11.50 -29.23 4.25
N GLY A 126 -10.56 -29.79 3.49
CA GLY A 126 -9.49 -30.62 4.06
C GLY A 126 -8.74 -29.96 5.23
N LEU A 127 -8.18 -30.78 6.14
CA LEU A 127 -7.62 -30.33 7.43
C LEU A 127 -6.55 -29.23 7.34
N THR A 128 -5.89 -29.09 6.18
CA THR A 128 -4.84 -28.10 5.89
C THR A 128 -4.84 -27.75 4.40
N ALA A 129 -4.27 -26.59 4.05
CA ALA A 129 -4.08 -26.15 2.65
C ALA A 129 -3.28 -27.12 1.76
N THR A 130 -2.63 -28.14 2.34
CA THR A 130 -1.88 -29.16 1.61
C THR A 130 -2.52 -30.54 1.63
N THR A 131 -3.54 -30.75 2.47
CA THR A 131 -4.34 -31.97 2.49
C THR A 131 -5.61 -31.66 1.73
N PHE A 132 -5.55 -31.85 0.41
CA PHE A 132 -6.69 -31.76 -0.49
C PHE A 132 -7.63 -32.92 -0.13
N ASP A 133 -8.56 -32.69 0.78
CA ASP A 133 -9.62 -33.64 1.08
C ASP A 133 -10.83 -33.25 0.23
N ASP A 134 -10.75 -33.49 -1.07
CA ASP A 134 -11.83 -33.18 -2.00
C ASP A 134 -12.94 -34.23 -1.81
N THR A 135 -13.65 -34.11 -0.70
CA THR A 135 -14.77 -34.97 -0.31
C THR A 135 -16.07 -34.50 -0.96
N ASP A 136 -15.97 -33.94 -2.16
CA ASP A 136 -17.10 -33.39 -2.91
C ASP A 136 -18.15 -34.46 -3.19
N VAL A 137 -17.74 -35.73 -3.30
CA VAL A 137 -18.65 -36.87 -3.42
C VAL A 137 -18.27 -38.00 -2.47
N ILE A 138 -19.25 -38.45 -1.69
CA ILE A 138 -19.16 -39.68 -0.89
C ILE A 138 -20.05 -40.75 -1.52
N GLU A 139 -19.44 -41.84 -1.96
CA GLU A 139 -20.19 -43.02 -2.40
C GLU A 139 -20.19 -44.12 -1.33
N PHE A 140 -21.33 -44.77 -1.14
CA PHE A 140 -21.44 -46.01 -0.35
C PHE A 140 -22.60 -46.87 -0.85
N GLN A 141 -22.81 -48.04 -0.26
CA GLN A 141 -23.89 -48.94 -0.68
C GLN A 141 -24.79 -49.33 0.49
N VAL A 142 -26.09 -49.39 0.24
CA VAL A 142 -27.04 -50.06 1.13
C VAL A 142 -27.25 -51.48 0.61
N LYS A 143 -26.87 -52.47 1.41
CA LYS A 143 -27.12 -53.89 1.15
C LYS A 143 -28.49 -54.25 1.69
N CYS A 144 -29.42 -54.60 0.80
CA CYS A 144 -30.69 -55.23 1.16
C CYS A 144 -30.51 -56.74 1.14
N THR A 145 -30.81 -57.42 2.23
CA THR A 145 -30.78 -58.88 2.32
C THR A 145 -32.17 -59.41 2.62
N ARG A 146 -32.67 -60.27 1.74
CA ARG A 146 -33.90 -61.03 1.94
C ARG A 146 -33.57 -62.42 2.47
N LEU A 147 -34.22 -62.83 3.56
CA LEU A 147 -34.22 -64.19 4.08
C LEU A 147 -35.48 -64.92 3.62
N PHE A 148 -35.33 -66.06 2.96
CA PHE A 148 -36.45 -66.92 2.58
C PHE A 148 -36.76 -67.93 3.69
N TRP A 149 -38.01 -68.42 3.74
CA TRP A 149 -38.42 -69.46 4.68
C TRP A 149 -37.59 -70.75 4.58
N SER A 150 -36.96 -71.00 3.43
CA SER A 150 -36.01 -72.09 3.20
C SER A 150 -34.65 -71.91 3.89
N GLY A 151 -34.41 -70.76 4.52
CA GLY A 151 -33.11 -70.36 5.07
C GLY A 151 -32.13 -69.79 4.02
N ALA A 152 -32.50 -69.80 2.74
CA ALA A 152 -31.71 -69.14 1.70
C ALA A 152 -31.77 -67.61 1.85
N THR A 153 -30.71 -66.92 1.42
CA THR A 153 -30.68 -65.46 1.35
C THR A 153 -30.45 -64.96 -0.06
N SER A 154 -31.02 -63.80 -0.39
CA SER A 154 -30.67 -63.03 -1.60
C SER A 154 -30.30 -61.62 -1.19
N SER A 155 -29.31 -61.03 -1.84
CA SER A 155 -28.88 -59.66 -1.55
C SER A 155 -28.85 -58.80 -2.81
N THR A 156 -29.30 -57.55 -2.66
CA THR A 156 -29.23 -56.50 -3.67
C THR A 156 -28.49 -55.31 -3.08
N PHE A 157 -27.66 -54.64 -3.88
CA PHE A 157 -26.92 -53.45 -3.47
C PHE A 157 -27.48 -52.21 -4.16
N PHE A 158 -27.70 -51.17 -3.38
CA PHE A 158 -28.14 -49.85 -3.86
C PHE A 158 -26.98 -48.89 -3.68
N LEU A 159 -26.53 -48.26 -4.75
CA LEU A 159 -25.46 -47.26 -4.67
C LEU A 159 -26.05 -45.95 -4.17
N ILE A 160 -25.45 -45.40 -3.13
CA ILE A 160 -25.78 -44.08 -2.59
C ILE A 160 -24.64 -43.14 -2.94
N THR A 161 -24.98 -42.03 -3.56
CA THR A 161 -24.05 -40.96 -3.91
C THR A 161 -24.46 -39.72 -3.12
N VAL A 162 -23.56 -39.23 -2.28
CA VAL A 162 -23.76 -38.01 -1.50
C VAL A 162 -22.87 -36.93 -2.08
N ASP A 163 -23.49 -35.93 -2.69
CA ASP A 163 -22.85 -34.69 -3.11
C ASP A 163 -22.72 -33.76 -1.90
N VAL A 164 -21.48 -33.43 -1.52
CA VAL A 164 -21.19 -32.60 -0.35
C VAL A 164 -21.08 -31.15 -0.78
N GLN A 165 -22.06 -30.36 -0.38
CA GLN A 165 -22.19 -28.95 -0.69
C GLN A 165 -21.36 -28.10 0.28
N ASP A 166 -20.60 -27.17 -0.30
CA ASP A 166 -19.75 -26.22 0.42
C ASP A 166 -20.52 -25.31 1.38
N ILE A 167 -19.91 -24.95 2.51
CA ILE A 167 -20.29 -23.78 3.29
C ILE A 167 -19.08 -22.86 3.41
N ASN A 168 -19.25 -21.56 3.11
CA ASN A 168 -18.21 -20.55 3.26
C ASN A 168 -17.84 -20.32 4.74
N ASN A 169 -17.01 -21.19 5.29
CA ASN A 169 -16.74 -21.28 6.72
C ASN A 169 -15.26 -21.00 7.03
N ASN A 170 -14.39 -21.03 6.02
CA ASN A 170 -12.99 -20.66 6.14
C ASN A 170 -12.79 -19.20 5.74
N SER A 171 -11.69 -18.62 6.21
CA SER A 171 -11.31 -17.25 5.86
C SER A 171 -10.00 -17.26 5.08
N PRO A 172 -9.77 -16.32 4.16
CA PRO A 172 -8.53 -16.27 3.41
C PRO A 172 -7.31 -16.14 4.33
N VAL A 173 -6.26 -16.93 4.10
CA VAL A 173 -5.02 -16.93 4.88
C VAL A 173 -3.84 -16.47 4.02
N PHE A 174 -3.21 -15.36 4.39
CA PHE A 174 -2.00 -14.88 3.72
C PHE A 174 -0.78 -15.77 3.98
N VAL A 175 0.09 -15.92 2.98
CA VAL A 175 1.33 -16.71 3.06
C VAL A 175 2.56 -15.89 2.65
N GLY A 176 3.75 -16.26 3.14
CA GLY A 176 4.98 -15.55 2.75
C GLY A 176 5.10 -14.15 3.36
N THR A 177 4.51 -13.96 4.54
CA THR A 177 4.64 -12.74 5.34
C THR A 177 5.94 -12.76 6.16
N PRO A 178 6.52 -11.60 6.54
CA PRO A 178 6.08 -10.23 6.22
C PRO A 178 6.39 -9.82 4.78
N TYR A 179 5.57 -8.94 4.21
CA TYR A 179 5.78 -8.40 2.87
C TYR A 179 6.58 -7.10 2.90
N HIS A 180 7.54 -6.99 1.98
CA HIS A 180 8.37 -5.80 1.82
C HIS A 180 8.60 -5.51 0.33
N ALA A 181 8.57 -4.24 -0.05
CA ALA A 181 8.87 -3.79 -1.40
C ALA A 181 9.59 -2.44 -1.39
N SER A 182 10.17 -2.08 -2.52
CA SER A 182 10.71 -0.74 -2.74
C SER A 182 10.30 -0.21 -4.12
N VAL A 183 10.18 1.11 -4.23
CA VAL A 183 9.78 1.79 -5.47
C VAL A 183 10.55 3.09 -5.61
N ASN A 184 11.04 3.38 -6.81
CA ASN A 184 11.72 4.65 -7.08
C ASN A 184 10.70 5.78 -7.24
N GLU A 185 10.97 6.97 -6.71
CA GLU A 185 10.01 8.07 -6.80
C GLU A 185 9.73 8.52 -8.25
N LEU A 186 10.71 8.35 -9.14
CA LEU A 186 10.59 8.62 -10.57
C LEU A 186 9.76 7.56 -11.31
N SER A 187 9.19 6.58 -10.61
CA SER A 187 8.33 5.55 -11.21
C SER A 187 7.08 6.19 -11.79
N THR A 188 6.77 5.86 -13.04
CA THR A 188 5.55 6.33 -13.69
C THR A 188 4.31 5.68 -13.08
N LEU A 189 3.16 6.33 -13.22
CA LEU A 189 1.87 5.76 -12.83
C LEU A 189 1.66 4.40 -13.51
N GLY A 190 1.06 3.46 -12.78
CA GLY A 190 0.86 2.07 -13.21
C GLY A 190 2.08 1.15 -13.03
N THR A 191 3.24 1.66 -12.63
CA THR A 191 4.42 0.81 -12.36
C THR A 191 4.10 -0.21 -11.28
N THR A 192 4.32 -1.49 -11.56
CA THR A 192 4.11 -2.56 -10.57
C THR A 192 5.22 -2.53 -9.52
N VAL A 193 4.84 -2.35 -8.25
CA VAL A 193 5.73 -2.33 -7.09
C VAL A 193 5.92 -3.72 -6.51
N PHE A 194 4.85 -4.52 -6.43
CA PHE A 194 4.90 -5.83 -5.80
C PHE A 194 3.93 -6.81 -6.43
N ARG A 195 4.39 -8.05 -6.67
CA ARG A 195 3.60 -9.15 -7.27
C ARG A 195 3.45 -10.37 -6.35
N GLY A 196 3.98 -10.30 -5.13
CA GLY A 196 4.11 -11.45 -4.23
C GLY A 196 2.93 -11.66 -3.27
N ILE A 197 1.87 -10.84 -3.34
CA ILE A 197 0.70 -11.00 -2.47
C ILE A 197 0.02 -12.33 -2.80
N ARG A 198 -0.07 -13.21 -1.80
CA ARG A 198 -0.75 -14.50 -1.92
C ARG A 198 -1.53 -14.80 -0.65
N ALA A 199 -2.73 -15.34 -0.85
CA ALA A 199 -3.57 -15.90 0.18
C ALA A 199 -4.28 -17.13 -0.38
N PHE A 200 -4.70 -18.03 0.51
CA PHE A 200 -5.45 -19.23 0.19
C PHE A 200 -6.69 -19.32 1.06
N ASP A 201 -7.75 -19.88 0.52
CA ASP A 201 -8.94 -20.24 1.25
C ASP A 201 -9.19 -21.74 1.04
N LEU A 202 -9.70 -22.41 2.08
CA LEU A 202 -9.87 -23.86 2.09
C LEU A 202 -11.24 -24.32 1.59
N ASP A 203 -12.18 -23.38 1.48
CA ASP A 203 -13.51 -23.62 0.91
C ASP A 203 -13.40 -24.04 -0.59
N ALA A 204 -14.51 -24.23 -1.29
CA ALA A 204 -14.50 -24.55 -2.71
C ALA A 204 -15.12 -23.48 -3.60
N ASP A 205 -15.07 -23.71 -4.91
CA ASP A 205 -15.78 -22.90 -5.91
C ASP A 205 -15.57 -21.38 -5.74
N GLU A 206 -16.64 -20.58 -5.66
CA GLU A 206 -16.54 -19.12 -5.44
C GLU A 206 -16.15 -18.76 -4.00
N ASN A 207 -16.41 -19.62 -3.02
CA ASN A 207 -16.04 -19.44 -1.62
C ASN A 207 -14.51 -19.47 -1.42
N LYS A 208 -13.73 -20.08 -2.32
CA LYS A 208 -12.26 -19.97 -2.29
C LYS A 208 -11.64 -18.91 -3.17
N ILE A 209 -12.42 -18.28 -4.04
CA ILE A 209 -11.88 -17.28 -4.95
C ILE A 209 -11.58 -16.01 -4.15
N ILE A 210 -10.34 -15.54 -4.20
CA ILE A 210 -9.91 -14.38 -3.41
C ILE A 210 -9.76 -13.15 -4.31
N ASN A 211 -10.34 -12.04 -3.87
CA ASN A 211 -10.02 -10.71 -4.38
C ASN A 211 -9.22 -9.92 -3.35
N PHE A 212 -8.10 -9.37 -3.81
CA PHE A 212 -7.26 -8.49 -3.02
C PHE A 212 -7.68 -7.03 -3.14
N GLY A 213 -7.52 -6.28 -2.06
CA GLY A 213 -7.80 -4.84 -2.00
C GLY A 213 -6.86 -4.09 -1.07
N ILE A 214 -6.90 -2.76 -1.12
CA ILE A 214 -6.20 -1.89 -0.17
C ILE A 214 -7.22 -1.31 0.79
N PHE A 215 -7.07 -1.61 2.08
CA PHE A 215 -7.92 -1.09 3.14
C PHE A 215 -7.36 0.24 3.65
N SER A 216 -8.04 1.34 3.33
CA SER A 216 -7.66 2.68 3.79
C SER A 216 -8.00 2.86 5.26
N LEU A 217 -6.99 3.18 6.06
CA LEU A 217 -7.15 3.55 7.46
C LEU A 217 -7.18 5.07 7.53
N LYS A 218 -8.34 5.67 7.18
CA LYS A 218 -8.56 7.14 7.11
C LYS A 218 -8.06 7.91 8.34
N THR A 219 -7.89 7.24 9.47
CA THR A 219 -7.35 7.80 10.71
C THR A 219 -6.47 6.75 11.40
N GLN A 220 -5.16 6.83 11.21
CA GLN A 220 -4.20 6.36 12.20
C GLN A 220 -3.71 7.61 12.96
N PRO A 221 -4.43 8.09 14.00
CA PRO A 221 -4.06 9.31 14.72
C PRO A 221 -2.69 9.23 15.42
N ASN A 222 -2.05 8.05 15.42
CA ASN A 222 -0.87 7.75 16.23
C ASN A 222 0.28 7.10 15.42
N SER A 223 0.14 6.92 14.10
CA SER A 223 1.20 6.34 13.27
C SER A 223 1.95 7.44 12.54
N SER A 224 3.25 7.58 12.80
CA SER A 224 4.13 8.50 12.06
C SER A 224 4.31 8.08 10.59
N ILE A 225 3.92 6.86 10.22
CA ILE A 225 4.06 6.31 8.87
C ILE A 225 2.70 6.37 8.15
N PRO A 226 2.60 7.03 6.99
CA PRO A 226 1.37 7.11 6.19
C PRO A 226 0.92 5.75 5.65
N ASP A 227 -0.40 5.57 5.48
CA ASP A 227 -0.98 4.31 5.00
C ASP A 227 -0.79 4.06 3.50
N GLY A 228 -0.47 5.10 2.71
CA GLY A 228 -0.22 5.02 1.27
C GLY A 228 -1.44 4.64 0.41
N SER A 229 -2.65 4.55 0.98
CA SER A 229 -3.86 4.07 0.28
C SER A 229 -4.32 4.97 -0.88
N HIS A 230 -3.86 6.22 -0.90
CA HIS A 230 -4.06 7.17 -2.01
C HIS A 230 -2.92 7.15 -3.04
N ILE A 231 -1.78 6.54 -2.70
CA ILE A 231 -0.56 6.49 -3.52
C ILE A 231 -0.47 5.20 -4.32
N PHE A 232 -0.99 4.10 -3.81
CA PHE A 232 -0.94 2.79 -4.44
C PHE A 232 -2.33 2.24 -4.74
N GLU A 233 -2.39 1.26 -5.64
CA GLU A 233 -3.61 0.54 -5.99
C GLU A 233 -3.36 -0.95 -6.26
N ILE A 234 -4.45 -1.72 -6.25
CA ILE A 234 -4.52 -3.07 -6.83
C ILE A 234 -5.56 -3.00 -7.96
N ALA A 235 -5.09 -2.76 -9.18
CA ALA A 235 -5.98 -2.56 -10.34
C ALA A 235 -6.71 -3.84 -10.76
N THR A 236 -6.11 -5.01 -10.50
CA THR A 236 -6.70 -6.32 -10.79
C THR A 236 -6.80 -7.13 -9.50
N PRO A 237 -7.96 -7.11 -8.82
CA PRO A 237 -8.13 -7.73 -7.50
C PRO A 237 -7.69 -9.20 -7.42
N ARG A 238 -7.95 -10.01 -8.46
CA ARG A 238 -7.55 -11.43 -8.50
C ARG A 238 -6.02 -11.66 -8.56
N LEU A 239 -5.25 -10.68 -9.01
CA LEU A 239 -3.78 -10.81 -9.14
C LEU A 239 -3.03 -10.30 -7.92
N GLY A 240 -3.63 -9.39 -7.14
CA GLY A 240 -2.98 -8.79 -5.96
C GLY A 240 -1.73 -7.96 -6.29
N TYR A 241 -1.57 -7.51 -7.54
CA TYR A 241 -0.42 -6.69 -7.93
C TYR A 241 -0.61 -5.27 -7.44
N ILE A 242 0.36 -4.80 -6.67
CA ILE A 242 0.37 -3.44 -6.15
C ILE A 242 1.10 -2.56 -7.16
N SER A 243 0.49 -1.45 -7.57
CA SER A 243 1.05 -0.48 -8.51
C SER A 243 0.95 0.96 -8.02
N VAL A 244 1.77 1.83 -8.60
CA VAL A 244 1.77 3.28 -8.32
C VAL A 244 0.52 3.93 -8.92
N LYS A 245 -0.28 4.60 -8.10
CA LYS A 245 -1.49 5.34 -8.48
C LYS A 245 -1.28 6.87 -8.50
N SER A 246 -0.35 7.38 -7.70
CA SER A 246 -0.02 8.81 -7.64
C SER A 246 1.48 9.03 -7.57
N ILE A 247 1.90 10.25 -7.92
CA ILE A 247 3.31 10.65 -7.93
C ILE A 247 3.88 10.49 -6.52
N LEU A 248 5.08 9.91 -6.45
CA LEU A 248 5.88 9.73 -5.25
C LEU A 248 6.83 10.92 -5.09
N ASP A 249 7.21 11.21 -3.85
CA ASP A 249 8.11 12.31 -3.50
C ASP A 249 8.89 11.86 -2.26
N PHE A 250 10.16 11.51 -2.45
CA PHE A 250 11.04 10.96 -1.44
C PHE A 250 11.35 11.99 -0.35
N GLU A 251 11.47 13.27 -0.70
CA GLU A 251 11.70 14.36 0.25
C GLU A 251 10.54 14.50 1.23
N LYS A 252 9.31 14.23 0.78
CA LYS A 252 8.11 14.26 1.62
C LYS A 252 7.89 12.97 2.40
N VAL A 253 7.89 11.81 1.73
CA VAL A 253 7.54 10.52 2.37
C VAL A 253 8.42 9.39 1.85
N LYS A 254 9.27 8.87 2.74
CA LYS A 254 10.25 7.81 2.43
C LYS A 254 9.71 6.39 2.60
N LYS A 255 8.56 6.25 3.26
CA LYS A 255 8.03 4.93 3.65
C LYS A 255 6.52 4.96 3.79
N TYR A 256 5.88 3.91 3.29
CA TYR A 256 4.45 3.63 3.45
C TYR A 256 4.23 2.25 4.07
N VAL A 257 3.12 2.11 4.82
CA VAL A 257 2.64 0.80 5.28
C VAL A 257 1.19 0.63 4.82
N LEU A 258 0.99 -0.15 3.77
CA LEU A 258 -0.34 -0.47 3.26
C LEU A 258 -0.94 -1.63 4.04
N ARG A 259 -2.23 -1.54 4.33
CA ARG A 259 -3.03 -2.67 4.80
C ARG A 259 -3.78 -3.29 3.63
N ILE A 260 -3.40 -4.52 3.28
CA ILE A 260 -4.01 -5.30 2.21
C ILE A 260 -5.13 -6.16 2.79
N SER A 261 -6.26 -6.22 2.10
CA SER A 261 -7.35 -7.15 2.39
C SER A 261 -7.34 -8.31 1.40
N ALA A 262 -7.67 -9.51 1.87
CA ALA A 262 -8.02 -10.66 1.04
C ALA A 262 -9.45 -11.06 1.41
N THR A 263 -10.36 -11.01 0.44
CA THR A 263 -11.79 -11.28 0.64
C THR A 263 -12.20 -12.40 -0.29
N ASP A 264 -12.79 -13.46 0.26
CA ASP A 264 -13.40 -14.51 -0.55
C ASP A 264 -14.54 -13.95 -1.42
N GLN A 265 -14.99 -14.72 -2.41
CA GLN A 265 -16.01 -14.30 -3.35
C GLN A 265 -17.30 -15.10 -3.20
N SER A 266 -17.65 -15.49 -1.97
CA SER A 266 -18.95 -16.14 -1.70
C SER A 266 -20.10 -15.40 -2.41
N THR A 267 -21.00 -16.18 -3.01
CA THR A 267 -22.11 -15.65 -3.82
C THR A 267 -23.06 -14.79 -3.00
N ASP A 268 -23.19 -15.07 -1.70
CA ASP A 268 -23.84 -14.19 -0.74
C ASP A 268 -22.80 -13.24 -0.13
N PRO A 269 -22.87 -11.91 -0.41
CA PRO A 269 -21.95 -10.94 0.14
C PRO A 269 -21.89 -10.88 1.68
N TYR A 270 -22.94 -11.32 2.39
CA TYR A 270 -22.97 -11.33 3.85
C TYR A 270 -22.20 -12.48 4.48
N LEU A 271 -21.94 -13.54 3.70
CA LEU A 271 -21.18 -14.70 4.16
C LEU A 271 -19.68 -14.56 3.89
N ARG A 272 -19.27 -13.54 3.12
CA ARG A 272 -17.87 -13.34 2.76
C ARG A 272 -17.00 -13.06 3.97
N HIS A 273 -15.89 -13.76 4.04
CA HIS A 273 -14.83 -13.57 5.01
C HIS A 273 -13.72 -12.70 4.44
N THR A 274 -13.03 -11.98 5.32
CA THR A 274 -11.92 -11.10 4.94
C THR A 274 -10.82 -11.14 5.97
N SER A 275 -9.59 -11.33 5.51
CA SER A 275 -8.38 -11.19 6.31
C SER A 275 -7.56 -9.97 5.89
N TYR A 276 -6.63 -9.57 6.76
CA TYR A 276 -5.80 -8.38 6.54
C TYR A 276 -4.33 -8.65 6.83
N VAL A 277 -3.44 -8.00 6.08
CA VAL A 277 -1.99 -8.04 6.29
C VAL A 277 -1.37 -6.70 5.94
N ASN A 278 -0.22 -6.39 6.54
CA ASN A 278 0.53 -5.19 6.20
C ASN A 278 1.67 -5.49 5.22
N ILE A 279 1.92 -4.58 4.29
CA ILE A 279 3.13 -4.53 3.47
C ILE A 279 3.84 -3.19 3.70
N THR A 280 5.15 -3.24 3.90
CA THR A 280 5.99 -2.05 3.96
C THR A 280 6.57 -1.75 2.58
N ILE A 281 6.44 -0.49 2.14
CA ILE A 281 6.99 -0.01 0.88
C ILE A 281 7.97 1.13 1.18
N ASP A 282 9.24 0.93 0.85
CA ASP A 282 10.26 1.96 0.88
C ASP A 282 10.28 2.74 -0.44
N VAL A 283 10.23 4.07 -0.35
CA VAL A 283 10.48 4.92 -1.51
C VAL A 283 11.99 5.11 -1.61
N THR A 284 12.55 4.85 -2.79
CA THR A 284 13.95 5.13 -3.07
C THR A 284 14.05 6.44 -3.85
N ASP A 285 14.95 7.28 -3.40
CA ASP A 285 15.36 8.54 -3.99
C ASP A 285 15.76 8.39 -5.47
N GLY A 286 15.40 9.39 -6.30
CA GLY A 286 15.83 9.52 -7.68
C GLY A 286 16.32 10.93 -8.01
N ASP A 287 17.16 11.02 -9.03
CA ASP A 287 17.74 12.28 -9.54
C ASP A 287 16.65 13.21 -10.12
N ASP A 288 16.06 14.06 -9.27
CA ASP A 288 14.90 14.91 -9.58
C ASP A 288 14.97 16.33 -8.97
N LEU A 289 15.75 16.53 -7.91
CA LEU A 289 16.14 17.85 -7.43
C LEU A 289 17.54 18.22 -7.90
N GLY A 290 17.90 19.49 -7.75
CA GLY A 290 19.19 20.01 -8.22
C GLY A 290 20.01 20.64 -7.11
N PRO A 291 21.21 21.15 -7.45
CA PRO A 291 22.09 21.80 -6.50
C PRO A 291 21.43 22.98 -5.79
N VAL A 292 21.66 23.11 -4.49
CA VAL A 292 21.32 24.27 -3.69
C VAL A 292 22.60 24.89 -3.10
N PHE A 293 22.69 26.21 -3.11
CA PHE A 293 23.78 26.94 -2.46
C PHE A 293 23.59 26.95 -0.93
N GLU A 294 24.69 26.96 -0.19
CA GLU A 294 24.67 26.86 1.29
C GLU A 294 25.37 28.05 1.94
N TYR A 295 24.61 28.86 2.67
CA TYR A 295 25.11 29.80 3.67
C TYR A 295 24.02 30.18 4.69
N ASN A 296 24.41 30.70 5.86
CA ASN A 296 23.51 30.83 7.00
C ASN A 296 22.42 31.89 6.82
N GLY A 297 22.74 33.05 6.24
CA GLY A 297 21.81 34.17 6.02
C GLY A 297 21.11 34.17 4.67
N CYS A 298 20.64 33.01 4.19
CA CYS A 298 19.85 32.93 2.96
C CYS A 298 18.37 32.86 3.26
N PHE A 299 17.55 33.51 2.42
CA PHE A 299 16.12 33.20 2.36
C PHE A 299 15.91 31.73 2.00
N ARG A 300 15.31 30.98 2.93
CA ARG A 300 15.01 29.54 2.78
C ARG A 300 13.54 29.32 2.49
N LEU A 301 13.23 28.63 1.40
CA LEU A 301 11.92 28.04 1.12
C LEU A 301 12.05 26.53 1.28
N ASP A 302 11.23 25.91 2.13
CA ASP A 302 11.33 24.47 2.47
C ASP A 302 12.75 24.02 2.88
N ASN A 303 13.46 24.87 3.65
CA ASN A 303 14.86 24.70 4.06
C ASN A 303 15.91 24.79 2.93
N VAL A 304 15.51 25.18 1.72
CA VAL A 304 16.37 25.35 0.54
C VAL A 304 16.68 26.82 0.32
N CYS A 305 17.96 27.17 0.21
CA CYS A 305 18.40 28.54 -0.07
C CYS A 305 18.17 28.89 -1.54
N PHE A 306 17.33 29.89 -1.80
CA PHE A 306 16.94 30.26 -3.16
C PHE A 306 17.69 31.50 -3.65
N ASN A 307 18.40 31.38 -4.78
CA ASN A 307 19.09 32.46 -5.49
C ASN A 307 19.87 33.43 -4.59
N PRO A 308 20.90 32.95 -3.88
CA PRO A 308 21.56 33.78 -2.91
C PRO A 308 22.37 34.90 -3.52
N THR A 309 22.48 36.00 -2.78
CA THR A 309 23.27 37.16 -3.18
C THR A 309 24.44 37.34 -2.21
N TYR A 310 25.64 37.39 -2.79
CA TYR A 310 26.87 37.75 -2.12
C TYR A 310 27.26 39.17 -2.53
N THR A 311 28.00 39.86 -1.69
CA THR A 311 28.58 41.18 -1.98
C THR A 311 30.08 41.14 -1.80
N THR A 312 30.78 41.98 -2.55
CA THR A 312 32.20 42.23 -2.32
C THR A 312 32.53 43.65 -2.75
N GLU A 313 33.62 44.17 -2.22
CA GLU A 313 34.07 45.52 -2.44
C GLU A 313 35.49 45.48 -2.99
N ILE A 314 35.73 46.14 -4.13
CA ILE A 314 37.04 46.19 -4.76
C ILE A 314 37.37 47.60 -5.25
N SER A 315 38.65 47.93 -5.18
CA SER A 315 39.19 49.13 -5.83
C SER A 315 39.58 48.81 -7.28
N PRO A 316 39.43 49.74 -8.24
CA PRO A 316 39.74 49.54 -9.67
C PRO A 316 41.14 49.00 -9.95
N HIS A 317 42.11 49.39 -9.12
CA HIS A 317 43.52 49.00 -9.20
C HIS A 317 43.91 47.89 -8.21
N SER A 318 42.94 47.26 -7.56
CA SER A 318 43.19 46.15 -6.66
C SER A 318 43.87 45.01 -7.40
N THR A 319 44.93 44.47 -6.80
CA THR A 319 45.61 43.23 -7.24
C THR A 319 45.27 42.05 -6.33
N ALA A 320 44.24 42.18 -5.49
CA ALA A 320 43.83 41.12 -4.57
C ALA A 320 43.32 39.91 -5.35
N ILE A 321 44.07 38.81 -5.30
CA ILE A 321 43.74 37.61 -6.06
C ILE A 321 42.45 36.96 -5.54
N ARG A 322 42.22 36.93 -4.22
CA ARG A 322 41.02 36.33 -3.63
C ARG A 322 40.00 37.41 -3.25
N LEU A 323 38.77 37.29 -3.72
CA LEU A 323 37.68 38.17 -3.30
C LEU A 323 37.25 37.80 -1.88
N ILE A 324 37.06 38.83 -1.04
CA ILE A 324 36.41 38.68 0.26
C ILE A 324 34.91 38.84 0.02
N LEU A 325 34.20 37.72 -0.04
CA LEU A 325 32.77 37.71 -0.21
C LEU A 325 32.08 37.88 1.14
N LYS A 326 30.98 38.62 1.16
CA LYS A 326 30.05 38.71 2.28
C LYS A 326 28.67 38.28 1.81
N ALA A 327 27.87 37.67 2.67
CA ALA A 327 26.46 37.47 2.39
C ALA A 327 25.73 38.83 2.38
N ALA A 328 24.85 39.06 1.39
CA ALA A 328 24.14 40.34 1.29
C ALA A 328 23.22 40.60 2.49
N GLU A 329 22.59 39.55 3.02
CA GLU A 329 21.55 39.64 4.05
C GLU A 329 22.12 39.93 5.45
N ASP A 330 23.18 39.23 5.85
CA ASP A 330 23.72 39.28 7.22
C ASP A 330 25.19 39.73 7.30
N GLN A 331 25.80 40.08 6.16
CA GLN A 331 27.19 40.54 6.05
C GLN A 331 28.24 39.53 6.54
N THR A 332 27.86 38.25 6.70
CA THR A 332 28.80 37.19 7.12
C THR A 332 29.87 36.97 6.06
N VAL A 333 31.13 36.86 6.48
CA VAL A 333 32.25 36.61 5.56
C VAL A 333 32.18 35.18 5.05
N ILE A 334 32.27 35.02 3.72
CA ILE A 334 32.15 33.75 3.02
C ILE A 334 33.53 33.34 2.49
N ASP A 335 34.08 32.26 3.04
CA ASP A 335 35.38 31.75 2.63
C ASP A 335 35.36 31.15 1.21
N SER A 336 34.30 30.42 0.90
CA SER A 336 34.06 29.77 -0.39
C SER A 336 32.56 29.67 -0.60
N ILE A 337 32.12 29.84 -1.84
CA ILE A 337 30.74 29.56 -2.22
C ILE A 337 30.58 28.06 -2.20
N LYS A 338 29.58 27.56 -1.46
CA LYS A 338 29.29 26.14 -1.33
C LYS A 338 27.93 25.84 -1.95
N ALA A 339 27.82 24.68 -2.57
CA ALA A 339 26.56 24.09 -2.96
C ALA A 339 26.55 22.59 -2.63
N ARG A 340 25.37 22.04 -2.36
CA ARG A 340 25.17 20.60 -2.26
C ARG A 340 24.04 20.18 -3.18
N ASP A 341 24.10 18.93 -3.58
CA ASP A 341 22.98 18.30 -4.24
C ASP A 341 21.88 17.99 -3.21
N GLN A 342 20.63 17.95 -3.66
CA GLN A 342 19.48 17.77 -2.75
C GLN A 342 19.08 16.32 -2.59
N ASP A 343 19.37 15.49 -3.60
CA ASP A 343 19.12 14.06 -3.60
C ASP A 343 20.12 13.31 -2.71
N THR A 344 19.76 12.10 -2.29
CA THR A 344 20.61 11.21 -1.49
C THR A 344 21.90 10.85 -2.24
N PHE A 345 21.82 10.77 -3.56
CA PHE A 345 22.99 10.60 -4.43
C PHE A 345 23.68 11.94 -4.64
N ASN A 346 24.49 12.38 -3.68
CA ASN A 346 25.18 13.68 -3.77
C ASN A 346 26.05 13.81 -5.03
N ALA A 347 25.51 14.42 -6.09
CA ALA A 347 26.21 14.58 -7.36
C ALA A 347 27.40 15.54 -7.24
N ARG A 348 28.42 15.34 -8.09
CA ARG A 348 29.50 16.35 -8.25
C ARG A 348 28.92 17.59 -8.89
N ILE A 349 29.27 18.78 -8.38
CA ILE A 349 28.75 20.04 -8.90
C ILE A 349 29.87 20.79 -9.64
N GLN A 350 29.57 21.21 -10.85
CA GLN A 350 30.39 22.13 -11.63
C GLN A 350 29.91 23.56 -11.42
N PHE A 351 30.83 24.42 -11.01
CA PHE A 351 30.60 25.87 -10.96
C PHE A 351 31.14 26.54 -12.22
N ILE A 352 30.36 27.45 -12.81
CA ILE A 352 30.80 28.33 -13.88
C ILE A 352 30.36 29.77 -13.59
N ILE A 353 31.12 30.74 -14.08
CA ILE A 353 30.62 32.11 -14.24
C ILE A 353 29.79 32.12 -15.52
N GLU A 354 28.50 32.43 -15.41
CA GLU A 354 27.64 32.61 -16.57
C GLU A 354 28.05 33.91 -17.29
N GLU A 355 28.13 33.89 -18.62
CA GLU A 355 28.62 35.03 -19.42
C GLU A 355 27.61 36.19 -19.42
N THR A 356 27.49 36.89 -18.29
CA THR A 356 26.63 38.05 -18.08
C THR A 356 27.42 39.32 -17.75
N LEU A 357 28.75 39.25 -17.81
CA LEU A 357 29.61 40.40 -17.56
C LEU A 357 29.62 41.33 -18.78
N PRO A 358 29.67 42.67 -18.58
CA PRO A 358 29.79 43.61 -19.69
C PRO A 358 31.05 43.31 -20.53
N PRO A 359 31.05 43.69 -21.83
CA PRO A 359 32.22 43.53 -22.68
C PRO A 359 33.47 44.12 -22.03
N GLY A 360 34.58 43.37 -22.08
CA GLY A 360 35.85 43.76 -21.44
C GLY A 360 36.05 43.19 -20.04
N TYR A 361 35.01 42.70 -19.36
CA TYR A 361 35.13 42.20 -17.98
C TYR A 361 35.27 40.69 -17.82
N LYS A 362 35.16 39.95 -18.95
CA LYS A 362 35.11 38.48 -18.97
C LYS A 362 36.32 37.81 -18.34
N ASN A 363 37.51 38.40 -18.48
CA ASN A 363 38.76 37.82 -18.00
C ASN A 363 39.19 38.37 -16.63
N ASN A 364 38.39 39.24 -16.00
CA ASN A 364 38.73 39.82 -14.71
C ASN A 364 38.44 38.91 -13.53
N PHE A 365 37.63 37.86 -13.71
CA PHE A 365 37.23 36.95 -12.65
C PHE A 365 37.37 35.50 -13.07
N ALA A 366 37.82 34.67 -12.13
CA ALA A 366 37.90 33.23 -12.31
C ALA A 366 37.42 32.49 -11.07
N LEU A 367 37.05 31.22 -11.29
CA LEU A 367 36.70 30.26 -10.26
C LEU A 367 37.92 29.38 -9.97
N LEU A 368 38.38 29.39 -8.73
CA LEU A 368 39.55 28.64 -8.28
C LEU A 368 39.20 27.68 -7.14
N ASN A 369 40.10 26.71 -6.89
CA ASN A 369 40.04 25.77 -5.77
C ASN A 369 38.70 25.04 -5.64
N THR A 370 38.16 24.54 -6.77
CA THR A 370 36.93 23.76 -6.75
C THR A 370 37.17 22.44 -6.01
N THR A 371 36.46 22.22 -4.90
CA THR A 371 36.51 20.96 -4.15
C THR A 371 35.18 20.25 -4.20
N ASN A 372 35.21 18.91 -4.15
CA ASN A 372 34.02 18.06 -4.06
C ASN A 372 34.25 17.10 -2.88
N SER A 373 33.60 17.35 -1.74
CA SER A 373 33.73 16.56 -0.51
C SER A 373 32.74 15.40 -0.42
N GLY A 374 32.02 15.10 -1.51
CA GLY A 374 30.98 14.06 -1.57
C GLY A 374 29.66 14.46 -0.91
N VAL A 375 29.62 15.53 -0.11
CA VAL A 375 28.39 16.15 0.41
C VAL A 375 28.25 17.57 -0.10
N PHE A 376 29.35 18.31 -0.15
CA PHE A 376 29.38 19.67 -0.67
C PHE A 376 30.38 19.79 -1.79
N SER A 377 30.09 20.69 -2.71
CA SER A 377 31.05 21.23 -3.65
C SER A 377 31.30 22.69 -3.30
N SER A 378 32.54 23.15 -3.38
CA SER A 378 32.87 24.55 -3.06
C SER A 378 33.76 25.18 -4.11
N VAL A 379 33.73 26.50 -4.19
CA VAL A 379 34.56 27.28 -5.11
C VAL A 379 34.92 28.63 -4.51
N VAL A 380 36.10 29.12 -4.86
CA VAL A 380 36.58 30.46 -4.48
C VAL A 380 36.53 31.35 -5.72
N VAL A 381 36.01 32.56 -5.56
CA VAL A 381 35.99 33.56 -6.62
C VAL A 381 37.24 34.44 -6.50
N SER A 382 37.93 34.57 -7.61
CA SER A 382 39.21 35.26 -7.69
C SER A 382 39.15 36.38 -8.72
N GLN A 383 39.81 37.50 -8.42
CA GLN A 383 40.10 38.53 -9.40
C GLN A 383 41.42 38.18 -10.08
N THR A 384 41.39 38.01 -11.40
CA THR A 384 42.55 37.64 -12.22
C THR A 384 43.22 38.85 -12.86
N GLU A 385 42.45 39.91 -13.14
CA GLU A 385 42.96 41.15 -13.73
C GLU A 385 42.31 42.38 -13.07
N PRO A 386 43.04 43.51 -12.91
CA PRO A 386 42.47 44.78 -12.46
C PRO A 386 41.31 45.24 -13.37
N LEU A 387 40.29 45.90 -12.80
CA LEU A 387 39.08 46.28 -13.54
C LEU A 387 39.24 47.49 -14.46
N GLY A 388 40.40 48.17 -14.41
CA GLY A 388 40.62 49.42 -15.13
C GLY A 388 39.75 50.57 -14.60
N ASN A 389 39.99 51.79 -15.08
CA ASN A 389 39.10 52.92 -14.78
C ASN A 389 37.81 52.76 -15.58
N SER A 390 36.69 52.58 -14.88
CA SER A 390 35.37 52.45 -15.49
C SER A 390 34.32 53.27 -14.75
N ASP A 391 33.30 53.72 -15.47
CA ASP A 391 32.13 54.41 -14.90
C ASP A 391 31.14 53.45 -14.18
N ILE A 392 31.50 52.16 -14.07
CA ILE A 392 30.66 51.13 -13.47
C ILE A 392 30.92 51.08 -11.96
N ASN A 393 29.88 51.37 -11.18
CA ASN A 393 29.94 51.32 -9.71
C ASN A 393 29.60 49.94 -9.14
N ILE A 394 28.85 49.11 -9.89
CA ILE A 394 28.44 47.77 -9.47
C ILE A 394 28.52 46.83 -10.67
N LEU A 395 29.24 45.73 -10.52
CA LEU A 395 29.30 44.63 -11.47
C LEU A 395 28.58 43.40 -10.88
N LYS A 396 27.76 42.72 -11.68
CA LYS A 396 27.06 41.50 -11.26
C LYS A 396 27.69 40.27 -11.88
N ILE A 397 28.21 39.37 -11.04
CA ILE A 397 28.70 38.05 -11.45
C ILE A 397 27.62 37.02 -11.13
N ILE A 398 27.20 36.23 -12.11
CA ILE A 398 26.29 35.10 -11.88
C ILE A 398 27.11 33.82 -11.83
N ILE A 399 27.04 33.12 -10.70
CA ILE A 399 27.62 31.79 -10.52
C ILE A 399 26.53 30.76 -10.76
N LYS A 400 26.73 29.88 -11.75
CA LYS A 400 25.86 28.74 -12.02
C LYS A 400 26.48 27.48 -11.43
N ALA A 401 25.77 26.82 -10.54
CA ALA A 401 26.08 25.49 -10.01
C ALA A 401 25.27 24.45 -10.81
N THR A 402 25.94 23.53 -11.49
CA THR A 402 25.28 22.48 -12.29
C THR A 402 25.74 21.13 -11.77
N GLU A 403 24.81 20.26 -11.42
CA GLU A 403 25.15 18.88 -11.09
C GLU A 403 25.60 18.11 -12.34
N LEU A 404 26.51 17.16 -12.13
CA LEU A 404 27.09 16.35 -13.20
C LEU A 404 26.43 14.97 -13.28
N THR A 405 25.09 14.97 -13.34
CA THR A 405 24.26 13.79 -13.60
C THR A 405 23.88 13.69 -15.08
N ARG A 406 22.94 12.80 -15.42
CA ARG A 406 22.38 12.71 -16.79
C ARG A 406 21.39 13.83 -17.07
N LYS A 407 20.59 14.27 -16.08
CA LYS A 407 19.58 15.31 -16.24
C LYS A 407 20.15 16.73 -16.10
N ARG A 408 21.23 16.90 -15.32
CA ARG A 408 21.98 18.16 -15.17
C ARG A 408 21.11 19.33 -14.71
N HIS A 409 20.48 19.20 -13.55
CA HIS A 409 19.84 20.31 -12.87
C HIS A 409 20.86 21.38 -12.46
N PHE A 410 20.38 22.61 -12.21
CA PHE A 410 21.25 23.72 -11.86
C PHE A 410 20.54 24.76 -11.01
N SER A 411 21.35 25.54 -10.29
CA SER A 411 20.93 26.74 -9.58
C SER A 411 21.91 27.89 -9.83
N ARG A 412 21.51 29.10 -9.42
CA ARG A 412 22.31 30.32 -9.60
C ARG A 412 22.49 31.06 -8.28
N ALA A 413 23.62 31.73 -8.17
CA ALA A 413 23.91 32.72 -7.15
C ALA A 413 24.40 34.00 -7.82
N VAL A 414 24.20 35.13 -7.16
CA VAL A 414 24.66 36.45 -7.64
C VAL A 414 25.75 36.97 -6.73
N ILE A 415 26.75 37.62 -7.30
CA ILE A 415 27.76 38.40 -6.57
C ILE A 415 27.67 39.83 -7.07
N ASP A 416 27.25 40.73 -6.18
CA ASP A 416 27.27 42.17 -6.40
C ASP A 416 28.66 42.71 -6.00
N VAL A 417 29.43 43.07 -7.01
CA VAL A 417 30.80 43.58 -6.88
C VAL A 417 30.73 45.10 -6.90
N HIS A 418 30.88 45.72 -5.74
CA HIS A 418 30.91 47.18 -5.58
C HIS A 418 32.32 47.70 -5.87
N ILE A 419 32.41 48.61 -6.84
CA ILE A 419 33.67 49.19 -7.30
C ILE A 419 33.77 50.60 -6.73
N TYR A 420 34.76 50.84 -5.86
CA TYR A 420 34.95 52.16 -5.28
C TYR A 420 35.76 53.08 -6.20
N PRO A 421 35.36 54.35 -6.39
CA PRO A 421 36.12 55.28 -7.20
C PRO A 421 37.51 55.51 -6.59
N SER A 422 38.54 55.51 -7.43
CA SER A 422 39.96 55.71 -7.10
C SER A 422 40.26 57.02 -6.34
N ASN A 423 39.30 57.96 -6.31
CA ASN A 423 39.42 59.27 -5.67
C ASN A 423 38.66 59.45 -4.34
N SER A 424 38.07 58.40 -3.75
CA SER A 424 37.71 58.47 -2.33
C SER A 424 38.99 58.34 -1.51
N SER A 425 39.44 59.44 -0.91
CA SER A 425 40.66 59.53 -0.08
C SER A 425 40.67 58.50 1.06
N CYS A 426 41.09 57.28 0.79
CA CYS A 426 41.51 56.32 1.81
C CYS A 426 42.96 56.66 2.13
N VAL A 427 43.17 57.31 3.28
CA VAL A 427 44.51 57.42 3.87
C VAL A 427 44.84 56.04 4.42
N GLU A 428 45.83 55.36 3.83
CA GLU A 428 46.49 54.21 4.46
C GLU A 428 46.93 54.63 5.87
N LYS A 429 46.32 54.05 6.90
CA LYS A 429 46.90 54.11 8.24
C LYS A 429 47.90 52.96 8.37
N GLU A 430 49.09 53.32 8.83
CA GLU A 430 50.19 52.41 9.12
C GLU A 430 49.71 51.13 9.83
N THR A 431 50.14 50.01 9.26
CA THR A 431 50.02 48.66 9.79
C THR A 431 50.56 48.57 11.21
N VAL A 432 49.69 48.30 12.19
CA VAL A 432 50.10 47.75 13.47
C VAL A 432 49.78 46.26 13.46
N VAL A 433 50.84 45.44 13.39
CA VAL A 433 50.74 43.98 13.46
C VAL A 433 50.44 43.59 14.91
N VAL A 434 49.26 43.05 15.15
CA VAL A 434 48.96 42.26 16.36
C VAL A 434 48.26 40.98 15.92
N ASN A 435 48.96 39.85 16.08
CA ASN A 435 48.51 38.45 15.97
C ASN A 435 47.48 38.12 14.86
N THR A 436 48.00 37.74 13.69
CA THR A 436 47.45 36.84 12.66
C THR A 436 46.09 37.11 12.00
N THR A 437 45.47 38.28 12.17
CA THR A 437 44.35 38.71 11.31
C THR A 437 44.49 40.18 10.91
N VAL A 438 44.66 40.44 9.61
CA VAL A 438 44.60 41.80 9.03
C VAL A 438 43.13 42.13 8.81
N VAL A 439 42.58 43.05 9.61
CA VAL A 439 41.23 43.59 9.41
C VAL A 439 41.36 45.04 8.96
N ASN A 440 41.07 45.30 7.69
CA ASN A 440 40.92 46.66 7.20
C ASN A 440 39.53 47.17 7.60
N THR A 441 39.48 48.22 8.45
CA THR A 441 38.22 48.93 8.73
C THR A 441 38.27 50.32 8.10
N CYS A 442 37.29 50.61 7.23
CA CYS A 442 37.03 51.96 6.74
C CYS A 442 36.18 52.70 7.77
N ALA A 443 36.73 53.72 8.42
CA ALA A 443 35.95 54.66 9.22
C ALA A 443 35.56 55.87 8.35
N MET A 444 34.26 56.16 8.25
CA MET A 444 33.79 57.39 7.60
C MET A 444 34.29 58.62 8.37
N LYS A 445 34.89 59.58 7.66
CA LYS A 445 35.07 60.94 8.18
C LYS A 445 33.68 61.60 8.24
N PRO A 446 33.27 62.25 9.35
CA PRO A 446 32.01 62.96 9.36
C PRO A 446 32.10 64.10 8.35
N CYS A 447 31.22 64.09 7.35
CA CYS A 447 31.01 65.27 6.51
C CYS A 447 30.43 66.37 7.41
N SER A 448 31.25 67.37 7.73
CA SER A 448 30.76 68.67 8.19
C SER A 448 29.99 69.30 7.04
N ASN A 449 28.69 68.99 6.97
CA ASN A 449 27.58 69.79 6.40
C ASN A 449 26.32 68.90 6.27
N ALA A 450 25.75 68.50 7.42
CA ALA A 450 24.43 67.85 7.45
C ALA A 450 23.55 68.34 8.62
N ALA A 451 23.75 69.59 9.05
CA ALA A 451 22.94 70.18 10.12
C ALA A 451 21.64 70.86 9.64
N SER A 452 21.37 70.96 8.33
CA SER A 452 20.19 71.69 7.83
C SER A 452 19.10 70.83 7.17
N VAL A 453 19.29 69.51 6.99
CA VAL A 453 18.30 68.64 6.33
C VAL A 453 17.64 67.63 7.29
N VAL A 454 18.27 67.33 8.43
CA VAL A 454 17.71 66.41 9.43
C VAL A 454 16.52 67.06 10.20
N GLY A 455 16.54 68.38 10.38
CA GLY A 455 15.46 69.11 11.07
C GLY A 455 14.14 69.17 10.29
N THR A 456 14.18 69.21 8.96
CA THR A 456 12.99 69.28 8.11
C THR A 456 12.32 67.92 7.93
N VAL A 457 13.10 66.83 7.82
CA VAL A 457 12.55 65.47 7.66
C VAL A 457 11.88 64.98 8.96
N LEU A 458 12.49 65.23 10.14
CA LEU A 458 11.86 64.92 11.42
C LEU A 458 10.57 65.72 11.66
N GLY A 459 10.53 66.99 11.25
CA GLY A 459 9.33 67.83 11.34
C GLY A 459 8.17 67.31 10.49
N THR A 460 8.46 66.83 9.27
CA THR A 460 7.43 66.25 8.38
C THR A 460 6.91 64.90 8.85
N LEU A 461 7.77 64.03 9.40
CA LEU A 461 7.34 62.75 9.96
C LEU A 461 6.48 62.92 11.22
N LEU A 462 6.81 63.88 12.09
CA LEU A 462 6.01 64.17 13.28
C LEU A 462 4.61 64.69 12.91
N ALA A 463 4.49 65.53 11.87
CA ALA A 463 3.22 66.06 11.39
C ALA A 463 2.33 64.97 10.76
N ILE A 464 2.92 64.00 10.05
CA ILE A 464 2.21 62.85 9.47
C ILE A 464 1.71 61.91 10.57
N VAL A 465 2.52 61.63 11.59
CA VAL A 465 2.09 60.80 12.73
C VAL A 465 0.97 61.46 13.52
N LEU A 466 1.03 62.78 13.75
CA LEU A 466 -0.04 63.53 14.43
C LEU A 466 -1.34 63.55 13.63
N THR A 467 -1.28 63.69 12.30
CA THR A 467 -2.49 63.65 11.45
C THR A 467 -3.12 62.26 11.41
N ILE A 468 -2.31 61.19 11.36
CA ILE A 468 -2.82 59.81 11.45
C ILE A 468 -3.45 59.55 12.82
N LEU A 469 -2.86 60.04 13.92
CA LEU A 469 -3.42 59.91 15.26
C LEU A 469 -4.77 60.64 15.40
N VAL A 470 -4.89 61.86 14.85
CA VAL A 470 -6.15 62.63 14.87
C VAL A 470 -7.24 61.92 14.06
N VAL A 471 -6.90 61.34 12.90
CA VAL A 471 -7.83 60.54 12.08
C VAL A 471 -8.27 59.26 12.80
N LEU A 472 -7.35 58.56 13.49
CA LEU A 472 -7.71 57.38 14.27
C LEU A 472 -8.63 57.73 15.45
N ILE A 473 -8.33 58.81 16.18
CA ILE A 473 -9.13 59.25 17.33
C ILE A 473 -10.52 59.73 16.89
N THR A 474 -10.64 60.38 15.73
CA THR A 474 -11.96 60.77 15.18
C THR A 474 -12.74 59.58 14.64
N LYS A 475 -12.07 58.52 14.15
CA LYS A 475 -12.74 57.28 13.71
C LYS A 475 -13.22 56.42 14.88
N ILE A 476 -12.47 56.40 16.00
CA ILE A 476 -12.85 55.70 17.24
C ILE A 476 -13.99 56.42 17.99
N ARG A 477 -14.14 57.74 17.85
CA ARG A 477 -15.29 58.49 18.43
C ARG A 477 -16.59 58.39 17.62
N LYS A 478 -16.57 57.76 16.43
CA LYS A 478 -17.71 57.66 15.51
C LYS A 478 -18.24 56.22 15.34
N GLN A 479 -17.60 55.24 15.97
CA GLN A 479 -18.19 53.94 16.34
C GLN A 479 -18.62 54.03 17.80
#